data_AF-A0A356W866-F1
#
_entry.id   AF-A0A356W866-F1
#
_cell.length_a   1.000
_cell.length_b   1.000
_cell.length_c   1.000
_cell.angle_alpha   90.00
_cell.angle_beta   90.00
_cell.angle_gamma   90.00
#
_symmetry.space_group_name_H-M   'P 1'
#
loop_
_entity.id
_entity.type
_entity.pdbx_description
1 polymer ?
#
loop_
_entity_poly.entity_id
_entity_poly.type
_entity_poly.pdbx_seq_one_letter_code
_entity_poly.pdbx_strand_id
1 'polypeptide(L)'
;MRIVRFCQNGPNVPVTINFEEIDDRIARILEEKGPRIGKELSFDMPDVPVLALWQACNRSRSLLISHFASYYLRFDITREDQVRLSPSILRDFLSFTLFGLPGQRYQMIERQGSLSNMHREISREKIGVAQDVMKQLFVSLGREVRSQLCAFIAGDLSYFLAHNEMREHSASGEMVRGSDIDIIIILSESLPDDIQGRIDGEMMALKNFYLRHPKHRHEIDFICKRKSVMERQFQYSDIHDKIASKIAYESMFLGGSLTLYMEVRDAMTRTGVDQLIEADFAHALKDRKHAMKALLDAPGDAIDAETRSLFYFSQERVEFS
;
A
#
# COMPACT_ATOMS: atom_id res chain seq x y z
N MET A 1 20.48 -27.73 10.68
CA MET A 1 20.27 -26.92 9.47
C MET A 1 20.24 -27.87 8.28
N ARG A 2 19.05 -28.33 7.86
CA ARG A 2 18.89 -29.26 6.73
C ARG A 2 18.38 -28.46 5.53
N ILE A 3 19.18 -28.43 4.48
CA ILE A 3 18.87 -27.89 3.16
C ILE A 3 17.80 -28.81 2.55
N VAL A 4 16.60 -28.29 2.32
CA VAL A 4 15.54 -29.01 1.58
C VAL A 4 15.77 -28.76 0.09
N ARG A 5 16.14 -29.84 -0.62
CA ARG A 5 16.20 -29.89 -2.08
C ARG A 5 14.79 -29.85 -2.67
N PHE A 6 14.56 -28.97 -3.64
CA PHE A 6 13.47 -29.11 -4.60
C PHE A 6 13.83 -30.27 -5.55
N CYS A 7 13.12 -31.40 -5.43
CA CYS A 7 13.11 -32.46 -6.44
C CYS A 7 11.82 -32.37 -7.26
N GLN A 8 11.98 -32.72 -8.54
CA GLN A 8 11.09 -32.53 -9.67
C GLN A 8 9.83 -33.43 -9.68
N ASN A 9 8.78 -32.88 -10.30
CA ASN A 9 7.78 -33.50 -11.17
C ASN A 9 7.24 -34.90 -10.79
N GLY A 10 6.20 -34.91 -9.96
CA GLY A 10 5.17 -35.95 -9.98
C GLY A 10 4.02 -35.58 -10.94
N PRO A 11 3.17 -36.54 -11.34
CA PRO A 11 2.02 -36.27 -12.20
C PRO A 11 1.10 -35.23 -11.53
N ASN A 12 0.74 -34.19 -12.28
CA ASN A 12 -0.15 -33.12 -11.84
C ASN A 12 -1.58 -33.69 -11.72
N VAL A 13 -1.86 -34.36 -10.60
CA VAL A 13 -3.24 -34.73 -10.24
C VAL A 13 -3.94 -33.42 -9.92
N PRO A 14 -5.03 -33.05 -10.62
CA PRO A 14 -5.79 -31.85 -10.27
C PRO A 14 -6.30 -32.02 -8.84
N VAL A 15 -5.77 -31.24 -7.92
CA VAL A 15 -6.26 -31.18 -6.55
C VAL A 15 -7.63 -30.53 -6.64
N THR A 16 -8.68 -31.34 -6.61
CA THR A 16 -10.04 -30.80 -6.63
C THR A 16 -10.27 -30.09 -5.32
N ILE A 17 -10.37 -28.76 -5.37
CA ILE A 17 -10.60 -27.94 -4.20
C ILE A 17 -12.02 -28.15 -3.69
N ASN A 18 -12.13 -28.70 -2.48
CA ASN A 18 -13.41 -28.85 -1.80
C ASN A 18 -13.67 -27.62 -0.90
N PHE A 19 -14.45 -26.67 -1.41
CA PHE A 19 -14.77 -25.44 -0.67
C PHE A 19 -15.58 -25.68 0.60
N GLU A 20 -16.42 -26.73 0.65
CA GLU A 20 -17.19 -27.06 1.87
C GLU A 20 -16.25 -27.53 2.98
N GLU A 21 -15.27 -28.38 2.66
CA GLU A 21 -14.26 -28.82 3.63
C GLU A 21 -13.41 -27.64 4.14
N ILE A 22 -13.05 -26.71 3.25
CA ILE A 22 -12.32 -25.49 3.63
C ILE A 22 -13.18 -24.62 4.55
N ASP A 23 -14.47 -24.44 4.25
CA ASP A 23 -15.40 -23.66 5.09
C ASP A 23 -15.55 -24.27 6.49
N ASP A 24 -15.72 -25.60 6.60
CA ASP A 24 -15.80 -26.31 7.88
C ASP A 24 -14.50 -26.21 8.70
N ARG A 25 -13.34 -26.18 8.02
CA ARG A 25 -12.04 -25.93 8.68
C ARG A 25 -11.94 -24.51 9.18
N ILE A 26 -12.33 -23.52 8.38
CA ILE A 26 -12.37 -22.11 8.79
C ILE A 26 -13.27 -21.94 10.01
N ALA A 27 -14.49 -22.50 10.00
CA ALA A 27 -15.43 -22.42 11.11
C ALA A 27 -14.81 -22.97 12.40
N ARG A 28 -14.19 -24.15 12.37
CA ARG A 28 -13.49 -24.73 13.54
C ARG A 28 -12.35 -23.84 14.05
N ILE A 29 -11.54 -23.27 13.16
CA ILE A 29 -10.47 -22.34 13.55
C ILE A 29 -11.06 -21.11 14.24
N LEU A 30 -12.14 -20.55 13.71
CA LEU A 30 -12.80 -19.38 14.30
C LEU A 30 -13.45 -19.74 15.64
N GLU A 31 -14.08 -20.91 15.81
CA GLU A 31 -14.62 -21.38 17.09
C GLU A 31 -13.53 -21.47 18.16
N GLU A 32 -12.38 -22.06 17.83
CA GLU A 32 -11.28 -22.28 18.77
C GLU A 32 -10.51 -20.99 19.08
N LYS A 33 -10.22 -20.18 18.06
CA LYS A 33 -9.24 -19.08 18.14
C LYS A 33 -9.86 -17.69 18.08
N GLY A 34 -11.17 -17.59 17.90
CA GLY A 34 -11.87 -16.34 17.68
C GLY A 34 -11.66 -15.76 16.27
N PRO A 35 -12.10 -14.50 16.04
CA PRO A 35 -12.00 -13.84 14.74
C PRO A 35 -10.57 -13.71 14.19
N ARG A 36 -10.39 -13.97 12.89
CA ARG A 36 -9.09 -14.01 12.21
C ARG A 36 -9.08 -13.25 10.89
N ILE A 37 -7.95 -12.63 10.55
CA ILE A 37 -7.71 -12.07 9.20
C ILE A 37 -7.25 -13.17 8.23
N GLY A 38 -7.32 -12.90 6.92
CA GLY A 38 -6.93 -13.87 5.89
C GLY A 38 -5.49 -14.39 6.07
N LYS A 39 -4.56 -13.56 6.52
CA LYS A 39 -3.17 -13.97 6.82
C LYS A 39 -3.09 -15.01 7.93
N GLU A 40 -3.87 -14.84 8.98
CA GLU A 40 -3.87 -15.77 10.11
C GLU A 40 -4.52 -17.10 9.72
N LEU A 41 -5.60 -17.06 8.93
CA LEU A 41 -6.22 -18.26 8.37
C LEU A 41 -5.26 -19.00 7.42
N SER A 42 -4.55 -18.27 6.56
CA SER A 42 -3.55 -18.86 5.66
C SER A 42 -2.38 -19.48 6.42
N PHE A 43 -2.00 -18.91 7.56
CA PHE A 43 -0.97 -19.49 8.43
C PHE A 43 -1.45 -20.79 9.10
N ASP A 44 -2.72 -20.83 9.51
CA ASP A 44 -3.33 -22.02 10.12
C ASP A 44 -3.68 -23.12 9.11
N MET A 45 -3.74 -22.79 7.82
CA MET A 45 -4.07 -23.69 6.72
C MET A 45 -3.05 -23.60 5.58
N PRO A 46 -1.76 -23.92 5.83
CA PRO A 46 -0.69 -23.74 4.85
C PRO A 46 -0.80 -24.68 3.63
N ASP A 47 -1.62 -25.73 3.74
CA ASP A 47 -1.95 -26.67 2.68
C ASP A 47 -3.00 -26.14 1.69
N VAL A 48 -3.71 -25.06 2.05
CA VAL A 48 -4.76 -24.47 1.21
C VAL A 48 -4.22 -23.25 0.47
N PRO A 49 -4.28 -23.23 -0.88
CA PRO A 49 -3.90 -22.05 -1.65
C PRO A 49 -4.67 -20.80 -1.21
N VAL A 50 -3.98 -19.65 -1.13
CA VAL A 50 -4.57 -18.40 -0.64
C VAL A 50 -5.79 -17.97 -1.44
N LEU A 51 -5.80 -18.19 -2.76
CA LEU A 51 -6.97 -17.91 -3.59
C LEU A 51 -8.16 -18.79 -3.21
N ALA A 52 -7.95 -20.09 -3.02
CA ALA A 52 -8.98 -21.02 -2.59
C ALA A 52 -9.55 -20.68 -1.20
N LEU A 53 -8.68 -20.26 -0.29
CA LEU A 53 -9.07 -19.79 1.04
C LEU A 53 -9.92 -18.52 0.96
N TRP A 54 -9.51 -17.54 0.14
CA TRP A 54 -10.27 -16.33 -0.13
C TRP A 54 -11.64 -16.66 -0.75
N GLN A 55 -11.69 -17.58 -1.72
CA GLN A 55 -12.92 -18.02 -2.37
C GLN A 55 -13.87 -18.69 -1.35
N ALA A 56 -13.37 -19.61 -0.52
CA ALA A 56 -14.17 -20.25 0.52
C ALA A 56 -14.78 -19.21 1.48
N CYS A 57 -13.97 -18.27 1.97
CA CYS A 57 -14.44 -17.22 2.87
C CYS A 57 -15.53 -16.35 2.24
N ASN A 58 -15.39 -15.97 0.96
CA ASN A 58 -16.35 -15.08 0.27
C ASN A 58 -17.58 -15.81 -0.27
N ARG A 59 -17.54 -17.15 -0.40
CA ARG A 59 -18.69 -17.99 -0.76
C ARG A 59 -19.49 -18.44 0.45
N SER A 60 -18.85 -18.46 1.62
CA SER A 60 -19.49 -18.91 2.86
C SER A 60 -20.69 -18.06 3.24
N ARG A 61 -21.76 -18.73 3.67
CA ARG A 61 -22.96 -18.09 4.24
C ARG A 61 -22.95 -18.07 5.76
N SER A 62 -21.99 -18.76 6.38
CA SER A 62 -21.89 -18.90 7.82
C SER A 62 -20.98 -17.84 8.44
N LEU A 63 -20.11 -17.20 7.65
CA LEU A 63 -19.15 -16.22 8.13
C LEU A 63 -19.71 -14.79 8.17
N LEU A 64 -19.34 -14.06 9.20
CA LEU A 64 -19.36 -12.60 9.23
C LEU A 64 -18.03 -12.09 8.66
N ILE A 65 -18.12 -11.06 7.81
CA ILE A 65 -16.96 -10.43 7.17
C ILE A 65 -16.97 -8.95 7.56
N SER A 66 -15.82 -8.45 8.04
CA SER A 66 -15.61 -7.03 8.31
C SER A 66 -14.37 -6.51 7.59
N HIS A 67 -14.54 -5.48 6.77
CA HIS A 67 -13.45 -4.80 6.08
C HIS A 67 -13.06 -3.53 6.84
N PHE A 68 -11.75 -3.26 6.94
CA PHE A 68 -11.24 -2.06 7.63
C PHE A 68 -10.09 -1.37 6.90
N ALA A 69 -9.92 -1.64 5.60
CA ALA A 69 -9.07 -0.83 4.72
C ALA A 69 -9.78 0.45 4.26
N SER A 70 -8.99 1.48 3.97
CA SER A 70 -9.40 2.59 3.10
C SER A 70 -8.79 2.37 1.72
N TYR A 71 -9.61 2.26 0.68
CA TYR A 71 -9.09 2.09 -0.66
C TYR A 71 -8.58 3.40 -1.23
N TYR A 72 -7.49 3.34 -2.00
CA TYR A 72 -6.96 4.47 -2.72
C TYR A 72 -6.48 4.07 -4.12
N LEU A 73 -6.44 5.05 -5.02
CA LEU A 73 -6.07 4.83 -6.42
C LEU A 73 -4.59 4.45 -6.54
N ARG A 74 -4.25 3.53 -7.43
CA ARG A 74 -2.87 3.22 -7.81
C ARG A 74 -2.80 3.15 -9.33
N PHE A 75 -1.81 3.81 -9.90
CA PHE A 75 -1.55 3.69 -11.33
C PHE A 75 -0.59 2.54 -11.62
N ASP A 76 -0.92 1.74 -12.62
CA ASP A 76 -0.16 0.57 -13.04
C ASP A 76 0.11 0.65 -14.54
N ILE A 77 1.35 0.95 -14.90
CA ILE A 77 1.82 1.07 -16.29
C ILE A 77 1.64 -0.22 -17.10
N THR A 78 1.44 -1.37 -16.44
CA THR A 78 1.30 -2.67 -17.10
C THR A 78 -0.13 -2.95 -17.57
N ARG A 79 -1.10 -2.08 -17.21
CA ARG A 79 -2.49 -2.17 -17.65
C ARG A 79 -2.81 -1.15 -18.73
N GLU A 80 -3.75 -1.52 -19.60
CA GLU A 80 -4.27 -0.62 -20.64
C GLU A 80 -5.02 0.58 -20.05
N ASP A 81 -5.89 0.35 -19.06
CA ASP A 81 -6.63 1.40 -18.34
C ASP A 81 -5.79 2.14 -17.28
N GLN A 82 -4.61 1.60 -16.97
CA GLN A 82 -3.63 2.11 -16.02
C GLN A 82 -4.11 2.24 -14.56
N VAL A 83 -5.33 1.84 -14.20
CA VAL A 83 -5.92 2.15 -12.90
C VAL A 83 -6.23 0.90 -12.08
N ARG A 84 -5.96 0.98 -10.78
CA ARG A 84 -6.28 -0.06 -9.79
C ARG A 84 -6.60 0.58 -8.44
N LEU A 85 -7.20 -0.21 -7.55
CA LEU A 85 -7.29 0.14 -6.14
C LEU A 85 -6.23 -0.61 -5.33
N SER A 86 -5.62 0.11 -4.39
CA SER A 86 -4.82 -0.41 -3.30
C SER A 86 -5.63 -0.30 -1.99
N PRO A 87 -5.51 -1.25 -1.05
CA PRO A 87 -4.84 -2.54 -1.19
C PRO A 87 -5.46 -3.40 -2.31
N SER A 88 -4.66 -4.29 -2.93
CA SER A 88 -5.20 -5.28 -3.88
C SER A 88 -6.22 -6.21 -3.20
N ILE A 89 -6.84 -7.11 -3.97
CA ILE A 89 -7.79 -8.09 -3.40
C ILE A 89 -7.05 -9.03 -2.43
N LEU A 90 -5.84 -9.47 -2.79
CA LEU A 90 -5.00 -10.28 -1.91
C LEU A 90 -4.62 -9.52 -0.63
N ARG A 91 -4.06 -8.31 -0.76
CA ARG A 91 -3.61 -7.54 0.41
C ARG A 91 -4.77 -7.18 1.34
N ASP A 92 -5.92 -6.82 0.76
CA ASP A 92 -7.15 -6.56 1.51
C ASP A 92 -7.62 -7.81 2.28
N PHE A 93 -7.59 -8.99 1.63
CA PHE A 93 -7.92 -10.25 2.28
C PHE A 93 -6.97 -10.58 3.43
N LEU A 94 -5.66 -10.52 3.17
CA LEU A 94 -4.65 -10.95 4.13
C LEU A 94 -4.57 -10.02 5.34
N SER A 95 -4.67 -8.71 5.13
CA SER A 95 -4.30 -7.72 6.14
C SER A 95 -5.48 -6.90 6.67
N PHE A 96 -6.57 -6.76 5.89
CA PHE A 96 -7.63 -5.78 6.17
C PHE A 96 -9.06 -6.34 6.17
N THR A 97 -9.19 -7.67 6.05
CA THR A 97 -10.48 -8.36 6.11
C THR A 97 -10.48 -9.32 7.28
N LEU A 98 -11.41 -9.11 8.22
CA LEU A 98 -11.60 -9.91 9.42
C LEU A 98 -12.81 -10.83 9.25
N PHE A 99 -12.62 -12.11 9.56
CA PHE A 99 -13.64 -13.15 9.52
C PHE A 99 -14.01 -13.59 10.93
N GLY A 100 -15.29 -13.87 11.16
CA GLY A 100 -15.78 -14.40 12.42
C GLY A 100 -17.11 -15.13 12.24
N LEU A 101 -17.59 -15.77 13.29
CA LEU A 101 -18.88 -16.46 13.30
C LEU A 101 -20.01 -15.54 13.81
N PRO A 102 -21.30 -15.85 13.56
CA PRO A 102 -22.42 -15.02 13.98
C PRO A 102 -22.43 -14.70 15.49
N GLY A 103 -21.96 -15.62 16.32
CA GLY A 103 -21.82 -15.45 17.77
C GLY A 103 -20.63 -14.59 18.23
N GLN A 104 -19.74 -14.18 17.33
CA GLN A 104 -18.46 -13.54 17.66
C GLN A 104 -18.43 -12.03 17.38
N ARG A 105 -19.58 -11.41 17.10
CA ARG A 105 -19.65 -9.99 16.68
C ARG A 105 -18.90 -9.03 17.62
N TYR A 106 -19.00 -9.22 18.94
CA TYR A 106 -18.30 -8.37 19.91
C TYR A 106 -16.77 -8.53 19.82
N GLN A 107 -16.29 -9.77 19.75
CA GLN A 107 -14.86 -10.07 19.55
C GLN A 107 -14.34 -9.50 18.23
N MET A 108 -15.17 -9.51 17.17
CA MET A 108 -14.82 -8.91 15.89
C MET A 108 -14.61 -7.40 15.99
N ILE A 109 -15.49 -6.69 16.71
CA ILE A 109 -15.37 -5.23 16.91
C ILE A 109 -14.07 -4.90 17.65
N GLU A 110 -13.77 -5.61 18.75
CA GLU A 110 -12.54 -5.41 19.51
C GLU A 110 -11.30 -5.72 18.67
N ARG A 111 -11.32 -6.84 17.93
CA ARG A 111 -10.19 -7.27 17.09
C ARG A 111 -9.96 -6.30 15.94
N GLN A 112 -11.00 -5.85 15.26
CA GLN A 112 -10.90 -4.82 14.22
C GLN A 112 -10.31 -3.52 14.76
N GLY A 113 -10.75 -3.08 15.95
CA GLY A 113 -10.19 -1.90 16.62
C GLY A 113 -8.70 -2.05 16.93
N SER A 114 -8.29 -3.21 17.47
CA SER A 114 -6.88 -3.52 17.73
C SER A 114 -6.03 -3.51 16.45
N LEU A 115 -6.48 -4.16 15.38
CA LEU A 115 -5.76 -4.21 14.10
C LEU A 115 -5.65 -2.83 13.45
N SER A 116 -6.75 -2.07 13.44
CA SER A 116 -6.77 -0.70 12.90
C SER A 116 -5.84 0.23 13.69
N ASN A 117 -5.79 0.10 15.02
CA ASN A 117 -4.87 0.88 15.85
C ASN A 117 -3.40 0.49 15.61
N MET A 118 -3.11 -0.80 15.41
CA MET A 118 -1.77 -1.25 15.05
C MET A 118 -1.26 -0.57 13.77
N HIS A 119 -2.04 -0.57 12.68
CA HIS A 119 -1.66 0.10 11.43
C HIS A 119 -1.47 1.61 11.60
N ARG A 120 -2.32 2.26 12.42
CA ARG A 120 -2.17 3.68 12.76
C ARG A 120 -0.90 3.94 13.55
N GLU A 121 -0.56 3.11 14.51
CA GLU A 121 0.67 3.24 15.31
C GLU A 121 1.92 3.08 14.43
N ILE A 122 1.96 2.06 13.57
CA ILE A 122 3.04 1.85 12.60
C ILE A 122 3.17 3.07 11.67
N SER A 123 2.04 3.56 11.16
CA SER A 123 2.03 4.75 10.29
C SER A 123 2.56 5.98 11.02
N ARG A 124 2.17 6.19 12.29
CA ARG A 124 2.66 7.31 13.12
C ARG A 124 4.15 7.21 13.41
N GLU A 125 4.68 6.01 13.65
CA GLU A 125 6.12 5.78 13.81
C GLU A 125 6.88 6.20 12.54
N LYS A 126 6.41 5.74 11.36
CA LYS A 126 7.01 6.08 10.06
C LYS A 126 6.88 7.57 9.72
N ILE A 127 5.74 8.20 10.05
CA ILE A 127 5.58 9.66 9.95
C ILE A 127 6.59 10.38 10.85
N GLY A 128 6.85 9.86 12.06
CA GLY A 128 7.89 10.37 12.95
C GLY A 128 9.28 10.33 12.31
N VAL A 129 9.61 9.23 11.63
CA VAL A 129 10.85 9.10 10.85
C VAL A 129 10.91 10.15 9.73
N ALA A 130 9.82 10.33 8.97
CA ALA A 130 9.75 11.36 7.94
C ALA A 130 9.95 12.78 8.51
N GLN A 131 9.37 13.06 9.68
CA GLN A 131 9.56 14.33 10.39
C GLN A 131 11.02 14.53 10.82
N ASP A 132 11.69 13.49 11.30
CA ASP A 132 13.11 13.57 11.70
C ASP A 132 14.04 13.76 10.51
N VAL A 133 13.74 13.14 9.36
CA VAL A 133 14.41 13.40 8.08
C VAL A 133 14.26 14.88 7.70
N MET A 134 13.04 15.41 7.74
CA MET A 134 12.80 16.81 7.42
C MET A 134 13.44 17.77 8.41
N LYS A 135 13.49 17.45 9.71
CA LYS A 135 14.22 18.26 10.70
C LYS A 135 15.70 18.32 10.37
N GLN A 136 16.32 17.20 10.01
CA GLN A 136 17.74 17.13 9.63
C GLN A 136 18.01 17.95 8.37
N LEU A 137 17.20 17.75 7.32
CA LEU A 137 17.26 18.56 6.10
C LEU A 137 17.03 20.04 6.41
N PHE A 138 16.12 20.37 7.31
CA PHE A 138 15.90 21.77 7.66
C PHE A 138 17.11 22.35 8.35
N VAL A 139 17.77 21.66 9.29
CA VAL A 139 18.95 22.21 9.98
C VAL A 139 20.03 22.72 9.02
N SER A 140 20.31 22.00 7.92
CA SER A 140 21.27 22.43 6.89
C SER A 140 20.76 23.59 6.03
N LEU A 141 19.43 23.72 5.89
CA LEU A 141 18.78 24.78 5.14
C LEU A 141 18.54 26.03 6.01
N GLY A 142 18.87 27.22 5.51
CA GLY A 142 18.55 28.47 6.19
C GLY A 142 17.03 28.71 6.31
N ARG A 143 16.60 29.56 7.26
CA ARG A 143 15.19 29.91 7.47
C ARG A 143 14.51 30.42 6.19
N GLU A 144 15.22 31.21 5.40
CA GLU A 144 14.75 31.76 4.13
C GLU A 144 14.35 30.64 3.15
N VAL A 145 15.22 29.65 2.98
CA VAL A 145 14.96 28.49 2.12
C VAL A 145 13.76 27.68 2.63
N ARG A 146 13.71 27.41 3.94
CA ARG A 146 12.60 26.66 4.56
C ARG A 146 11.24 27.33 4.35
N SER A 147 11.19 28.66 4.29
CA SER A 147 9.96 29.42 4.07
C SER A 147 9.45 29.40 2.62
N GLN A 148 10.27 28.91 1.69
CA GLN A 148 9.99 28.87 0.25
C GLN A 148 9.97 27.44 -0.30
N LEU A 149 9.90 26.43 0.57
CA LEU A 149 9.67 25.04 0.20
C LEU A 149 8.54 24.46 1.05
N CYS A 150 7.87 23.43 0.57
CA CYS A 150 6.96 22.62 1.38
C CYS A 150 7.23 21.14 1.15
N ALA A 151 7.10 20.36 2.21
CA ALA A 151 7.22 18.92 2.17
C ALA A 151 5.91 18.26 2.61
N PHE A 152 5.55 17.16 1.98
CA PHE A 152 4.41 16.33 2.34
C PHE A 152 4.70 14.86 2.05
N ILE A 153 3.93 13.97 2.66
CA ILE A 153 4.00 12.53 2.42
C ILE A 153 2.80 12.06 1.59
N ALA A 154 2.92 10.88 1.00
CA ALA A 154 1.86 10.22 0.23
C ALA A 154 1.83 8.70 0.51
N GLY A 155 1.04 7.96 -0.26
CA GLY A 155 0.98 6.49 -0.17
C GLY A 155 0.30 5.99 1.12
N ASP A 156 0.71 4.81 1.59
CA ASP A 156 0.09 4.13 2.74
C ASP A 156 0.04 4.99 4.01
N LEU A 157 1.04 5.85 4.22
CA LEU A 157 1.13 6.70 5.41
C LEU A 157 0.00 7.73 5.44
N SER A 158 -0.42 8.25 4.29
CA SER A 158 -1.56 9.19 4.20
C SER A 158 -2.90 8.54 4.58
N TYR A 159 -3.04 7.23 4.39
CA TYR A 159 -4.26 6.48 4.75
C TYR A 159 -4.15 5.72 6.07
N PHE A 160 -3.03 5.83 6.78
CA PHE A 160 -2.74 5.06 7.99
C PHE A 160 -2.79 3.53 7.78
N LEU A 161 -2.36 3.06 6.60
CA LEU A 161 -2.34 1.64 6.23
C LEU A 161 -0.94 1.02 6.24
N ALA A 162 0.03 1.72 6.83
CA ALA A 162 1.40 1.24 6.85
C ALA A 162 1.52 -0.07 7.65
N HIS A 163 2.46 -0.92 7.24
CA HIS A 163 2.78 -2.18 7.90
C HIS A 163 4.31 -2.32 8.07
N ASN A 164 4.72 -3.31 8.87
CA ASN A 164 6.12 -3.61 9.17
C ASN A 164 6.53 -5.01 8.68
N GLU A 165 5.82 -5.55 7.69
CA GLU A 165 6.17 -6.87 7.14
C GLU A 165 7.54 -6.79 6.49
N MET A 166 8.44 -7.68 6.90
CA MET A 166 9.80 -7.69 6.40
C MET A 166 9.82 -8.12 4.95
N ARG A 167 10.39 -7.30 4.07
CA ARG A 167 10.57 -7.63 2.65
C ARG A 167 11.99 -7.30 2.19
N GLU A 168 12.42 -7.95 1.12
CA GLU A 168 13.69 -7.63 0.46
C GLU A 168 13.51 -6.39 -0.43
N HIS A 169 14.42 -5.43 -0.32
CA HIS A 169 14.45 -4.26 -1.20
C HIS A 169 15.08 -4.64 -2.54
N SER A 170 14.32 -4.51 -3.63
CA SER A 170 14.65 -5.08 -4.94
C SER A 170 15.97 -4.59 -5.53
N ALA A 171 16.41 -3.38 -5.21
CA ALA A 171 17.64 -2.83 -5.76
C ALA A 171 18.90 -3.13 -4.93
N SER A 172 18.78 -3.42 -3.63
CA SER A 172 19.95 -3.61 -2.76
C SER A 172 20.01 -4.98 -2.07
N GLY A 173 18.93 -5.77 -2.10
CA GLY A 173 18.82 -7.03 -1.35
C GLY A 173 18.72 -6.85 0.17
N GLU A 174 18.58 -5.60 0.64
CA GLU A 174 18.49 -5.31 2.07
C GLU A 174 17.09 -5.61 2.60
N MET A 175 17.00 -6.10 3.84
CA MET A 175 15.72 -6.36 4.47
C MET A 175 15.13 -5.06 5.04
N VAL A 176 13.98 -4.64 4.52
CA VAL A 176 13.27 -3.42 4.94
C VAL A 176 11.99 -3.73 5.68
N ARG A 177 11.56 -2.81 6.54
CA ARG A 177 10.35 -2.92 7.36
C ARG A 177 9.13 -2.34 6.64
N GLY A 178 8.44 -3.17 5.88
CA GLY A 178 7.12 -2.91 5.29
C GLY A 178 7.07 -1.65 4.41
N SER A 179 6.01 -0.85 4.57
CA SER A 179 5.69 0.28 3.69
C SER A 179 6.81 1.32 3.56
N ASP A 180 6.90 1.90 2.37
CA ASP A 180 7.83 2.99 2.06
C ASP A 180 7.42 4.30 2.72
N ILE A 181 8.39 5.19 2.89
CA ILE A 181 8.17 6.56 3.33
C ILE A 181 8.38 7.48 2.12
N ASP A 182 7.30 7.80 1.42
CA ASP A 182 7.31 8.72 0.28
C ASP A 182 7.30 10.18 0.75
N ILE A 183 8.36 10.94 0.46
CA ILE A 183 8.49 12.36 0.80
C ILE A 183 8.57 13.20 -0.47
N ILE A 184 7.65 14.13 -0.65
CA ILE A 184 7.65 15.04 -1.78
C ILE A 184 7.97 16.44 -1.29
N ILE A 185 8.95 17.07 -1.93
CA ILE A 185 9.43 18.41 -1.63
C ILE A 185 9.15 19.30 -2.84
N ILE A 186 8.36 20.35 -2.61
CA ILE A 186 8.03 21.37 -3.61
C ILE A 186 8.78 22.64 -3.28
N LEU A 187 9.49 23.17 -4.28
CA LEU A 187 10.25 24.40 -4.19
C LEU A 187 9.52 25.54 -4.90
N SER A 188 9.50 26.72 -4.27
CA SER A 188 9.12 27.97 -4.94
C SER A 188 10.09 28.28 -6.09
N GLU A 189 9.60 28.94 -7.13
CA GLU A 189 10.44 29.43 -8.24
C GLU A 189 11.42 30.52 -7.80
N SER A 190 11.18 31.18 -6.67
CA SER A 190 12.07 32.20 -6.10
C SER A 190 13.37 31.65 -5.54
N LEU A 191 13.46 30.33 -5.31
CA LEU A 191 14.69 29.70 -4.84
C LEU A 191 15.70 29.51 -5.99
N PRO A 192 16.99 29.77 -5.76
CA PRO A 192 18.05 29.43 -6.72
C PRO A 192 18.06 27.94 -7.11
N ASP A 193 18.49 27.62 -8.33
CA ASP A 193 18.51 26.24 -8.85
C ASP A 193 19.46 25.31 -8.09
N ASP A 194 20.53 25.84 -7.48
CA ASP A 194 21.48 25.04 -6.69
C ASP A 194 20.84 24.46 -5.42
N ILE A 195 19.77 25.08 -4.91
CA ILE A 195 19.06 24.60 -3.72
C ILE A 195 18.45 23.23 -3.96
N GLN A 196 17.91 22.97 -5.16
CA GLN A 196 17.35 21.66 -5.48
C GLN A 196 18.42 20.57 -5.42
N GLY A 197 19.58 20.80 -6.05
CA GLY A 197 20.69 19.84 -6.04
C GLY A 197 21.26 19.58 -4.65
N ARG A 198 21.27 20.60 -3.77
CA ARG A 198 21.64 20.44 -2.36
C ARG A 198 20.64 19.56 -1.60
N ILE A 199 19.34 19.80 -1.77
CA ILE A 199 18.29 18.99 -1.15
C ILE A 199 18.37 17.55 -1.65
N ASP A 200 18.54 17.33 -2.96
CA ASP A 200 18.65 15.99 -3.54
C ASP A 200 19.85 15.21 -2.96
N GLY A 201 21.01 15.86 -2.84
CA GLY A 201 22.21 15.26 -2.25
C GLY A 201 22.02 14.86 -0.79
N GLU A 202 21.42 15.74 0.02
CA GLU A 202 21.16 15.46 1.44
C GLU A 202 20.08 14.39 1.64
N MET A 203 18.98 14.45 0.89
CA MET A 203 17.93 13.44 0.93
C MET A 203 18.45 12.08 0.48
N MET A 204 19.34 12.02 -0.51
CA MET A 204 19.98 10.77 -0.92
C MET A 204 20.89 10.20 0.18
N ALA A 205 21.61 11.05 0.92
CA ALA A 205 22.40 10.62 2.08
C ALA A 205 21.50 10.07 3.20
N LEU A 206 20.39 10.75 3.50
CA LEU A 206 19.40 10.31 4.50
C LEU A 206 18.72 9.01 4.10
N LYS A 207 18.30 8.86 2.83
CA LYS A 207 17.76 7.61 2.28
C LYS A 207 18.71 6.44 2.56
N ASN A 208 19.98 6.59 2.20
CA ASN A 208 20.98 5.54 2.41
C ASN A 208 21.22 5.23 3.90
N PHE A 209 21.18 6.25 4.76
CA PHE A 209 21.32 6.08 6.21
C PHE A 209 20.16 5.23 6.77
N TYR A 210 18.90 5.64 6.54
CA TYR A 210 17.73 4.95 7.10
C TYR A 210 17.52 3.55 6.53
N LEU A 211 17.87 3.33 5.26
CA LEU A 211 17.80 2.03 4.60
C LEU A 211 18.73 1.01 5.28
N ARG A 212 19.99 1.41 5.55
CA ARG A 212 21.03 0.51 6.06
C ARG A 212 21.14 0.47 7.58
N HIS A 213 20.56 1.45 8.27
CA HIS A 213 20.72 1.53 9.72
C HIS A 213 20.04 0.33 10.42
N PRO A 214 20.76 -0.47 11.24
CA PRO A 214 20.25 -1.73 11.79
C PRO A 214 18.95 -1.60 12.60
N LYS A 215 18.71 -0.44 13.19
CA LYS A 215 17.51 -0.16 14.00
C LYS A 215 16.31 0.39 13.21
N HIS A 216 16.56 0.99 12.04
CA HIS A 216 15.51 1.63 11.25
C HIS A 216 15.03 0.71 10.13
N ARG A 217 15.91 0.39 9.17
CA ARG A 217 15.59 -0.42 7.98
C ARG A 217 14.32 0.10 7.28
N HIS A 218 14.25 1.42 7.11
CA HIS A 218 13.16 2.08 6.42
C HIS A 218 13.61 2.49 5.02
N GLU A 219 12.79 2.17 4.04
CA GLU A 219 12.92 2.67 2.69
C GLU A 219 12.29 4.07 2.63
N ILE A 220 13.11 5.08 2.32
CA ILE A 220 12.65 6.45 2.10
C ILE A 220 12.78 6.71 0.60
N ASP A 221 11.67 7.06 -0.03
CA ASP A 221 11.64 7.56 -1.39
C ASP A 221 11.31 9.03 -1.37
N PHE A 222 11.94 9.78 -2.28
CA PHE A 222 11.70 11.21 -2.34
C PHE A 222 11.70 11.76 -3.75
N ILE A 223 10.93 12.84 -3.91
CA ILE A 223 10.87 13.63 -5.14
C ILE A 223 11.03 15.10 -4.76
N CYS A 224 12.03 15.76 -5.31
CA CYS A 224 12.20 17.21 -5.21
C CYS A 224 11.90 17.85 -6.56
N LYS A 225 10.99 18.83 -6.59
CA LYS A 225 10.65 19.54 -7.83
C LYS A 225 10.11 20.94 -7.58
N ARG A 226 10.10 21.74 -8.65
CA ARG A 226 9.52 23.08 -8.65
C ARG A 226 7.99 23.04 -8.58
N LYS A 227 7.38 24.10 -8.03
CA LYS A 227 5.92 24.27 -8.00
C LYS A 227 5.31 24.24 -9.40
N SER A 228 5.91 24.95 -10.36
CA SER A 228 5.44 24.97 -11.76
C SER A 228 5.43 23.58 -12.40
N VAL A 229 6.37 22.71 -12.05
CA VAL A 229 6.40 21.32 -12.52
C VAL A 229 5.19 20.56 -11.99
N MET A 230 4.87 20.71 -10.70
CA MET A 230 3.67 20.09 -10.12
C MET A 230 2.38 20.61 -10.75
N GLU A 231 2.25 21.93 -10.93
CA GLU A 231 1.06 22.52 -11.55
C GLU A 231 0.87 22.08 -13.00
N ARG A 232 1.96 21.92 -13.76
CA ARG A 232 1.90 21.37 -15.12
C ARG A 232 1.43 19.92 -15.11
N GLN A 233 1.83 19.12 -14.12
CA GLN A 233 1.40 17.73 -14.01
C GLN A 233 -0.10 17.59 -13.71
N PHE A 234 -0.75 18.65 -13.21
CA PHE A 234 -2.21 18.68 -13.05
C PHE A 234 -2.98 18.76 -14.38
N GLN A 235 -2.29 18.85 -15.53
CA GLN A 235 -2.93 18.61 -16.82
C GLN A 235 -3.39 17.15 -16.98
N TYR A 236 -2.85 16.22 -16.19
CA TYR A 236 -3.31 14.83 -16.11
C TYR A 236 -3.26 14.10 -17.48
N SER A 237 -2.25 14.45 -18.30
CA SER A 237 -2.22 14.08 -19.73
C SER A 237 -1.65 12.68 -19.96
N ASP A 238 -0.68 12.29 -19.15
CA ASP A 238 -0.01 10.99 -19.22
C ASP A 238 0.09 10.33 -17.85
N ILE A 239 0.63 9.11 -17.80
CA ILE A 239 0.74 8.36 -16.54
C ILE A 239 1.61 9.05 -15.49
N HIS A 240 2.64 9.80 -15.88
CA HIS A 240 3.50 10.51 -14.93
C HIS A 240 2.77 11.71 -14.32
N ASP A 241 1.99 12.42 -15.13
CA ASP A 241 1.08 13.48 -14.68
C ASP A 241 0.05 12.93 -13.71
N LYS A 242 -0.57 11.78 -14.05
CA LYS A 242 -1.56 11.10 -13.20
C LYS A 242 -0.97 10.72 -11.83
N ILE A 243 0.19 10.07 -11.82
CA ILE A 243 0.89 9.68 -10.59
C ILE A 243 1.20 10.90 -9.73
N ALA A 244 1.80 11.95 -10.32
CA ALA A 244 2.15 13.17 -9.59
C ALA A 244 0.92 13.90 -9.02
N SER A 245 -0.15 13.98 -9.81
CA SER A 245 -1.41 14.59 -9.39
C SER A 245 -2.04 13.82 -8.23
N LYS A 246 -2.07 12.49 -8.32
CA LYS A 246 -2.58 11.63 -7.25
C LYS A 246 -1.77 11.74 -5.97
N ILE A 247 -0.45 11.79 -6.07
CA ILE A 247 0.44 12.01 -4.91
C ILE A 247 0.10 13.33 -4.21
N ALA A 248 -0.16 14.40 -4.97
CA ALA A 248 -0.61 15.67 -4.39
C ALA A 248 -2.00 15.57 -3.77
N TYR A 249 -2.93 14.84 -4.41
CA TYR A 249 -4.33 14.67 -3.99
C TYR A 249 -4.48 13.99 -2.63
N GLU A 250 -3.67 12.98 -2.35
CA GLU A 250 -3.74 12.25 -1.08
C GLU A 250 -2.74 12.74 -0.03
N SER A 251 -1.98 13.78 -0.37
CA SER A 251 -0.84 14.17 0.44
C SER A 251 -1.22 14.58 1.86
N MET A 252 -0.34 14.29 2.80
CA MET A 252 -0.38 14.84 4.16
C MET A 252 0.81 15.77 4.39
N PHE A 253 0.55 17.02 4.77
CA PHE A 253 1.61 18.01 5.04
C PHE A 253 2.60 17.50 6.10
N LEU A 254 3.90 17.67 5.80
CA LEU A 254 5.00 17.21 6.64
C LEU A 254 5.81 18.37 7.25
N GLY A 255 6.06 19.44 6.49
CA GLY A 255 6.80 20.60 6.98
C GLY A 255 7.13 21.67 5.94
N GLY A 256 7.70 22.78 6.39
CA GLY A 256 8.04 23.93 5.54
C GLY A 256 6.90 24.96 5.45
N SER A 257 6.71 25.55 4.29
CA SER A 257 5.71 26.57 3.99
C SER A 257 4.32 25.96 3.82
N LEU A 258 3.44 26.19 4.80
CA LEU A 258 2.03 25.82 4.69
C LEU A 258 1.34 26.57 3.56
N THR A 259 1.73 27.82 3.31
CA THR A 259 1.20 28.63 2.19
C THR A 259 1.46 27.95 0.86
N LEU A 260 2.70 27.52 0.60
CA LEU A 260 3.04 26.83 -0.64
C LEU A 260 2.29 25.51 -0.79
N TYR A 261 2.09 24.77 0.30
CA TYR A 261 1.29 23.55 0.28
C TYR A 261 -0.18 23.83 -0.07
N MET A 262 -0.79 24.87 0.51
CA MET A 262 -2.15 25.28 0.18
C MET A 262 -2.27 25.75 -1.27
N GLU A 263 -1.29 26.48 -1.80
CA GLU A 263 -1.28 26.85 -3.22
C GLU A 263 -1.29 25.65 -4.16
N VAL A 264 -0.57 24.57 -3.82
CA VAL A 264 -0.62 23.32 -4.58
C VAL A 264 -2.02 22.69 -4.51
N ARG A 265 -2.65 22.66 -3.33
CA ARG A 265 -4.02 22.15 -3.15
C ARG A 265 -5.07 22.98 -3.92
N ASP A 266 -4.95 24.30 -3.90
CA ASP A 266 -5.84 25.22 -4.60
C ASP A 266 -5.67 25.09 -6.11
N ALA A 267 -4.43 24.91 -6.59
CA ALA A 267 -4.16 24.66 -8.00
C ALA A 267 -4.85 23.39 -8.50
N MET A 268 -4.92 22.31 -7.69
CA MET A 268 -5.64 21.09 -8.07
C MET A 268 -7.13 21.34 -8.27
N THR A 269 -7.75 22.07 -7.36
CA THR A 269 -9.18 22.42 -7.46
C THR A 269 -9.44 23.30 -8.68
N ARG A 270 -8.54 24.26 -8.94
CA ARG A 270 -8.64 25.18 -10.09
C ARG A 270 -8.49 24.47 -11.43
N THR A 271 -7.64 23.45 -11.53
CA THR A 271 -7.48 22.67 -12.77
C THR A 271 -8.55 21.57 -12.93
N GLY A 272 -9.28 21.23 -11.86
CA GLY A 272 -10.28 20.17 -11.85
C GLY A 272 -9.67 18.76 -11.84
N VAL A 273 -8.37 18.63 -11.54
CA VAL A 273 -7.68 17.32 -11.55
C VAL A 273 -8.15 16.41 -10.42
N ASP A 274 -8.64 16.98 -9.32
CA ASP A 274 -9.29 16.26 -8.23
C ASP A 274 -10.50 15.46 -8.73
N GLN A 275 -11.34 16.04 -9.58
CA GLN A 275 -12.50 15.37 -10.17
C GLN A 275 -12.09 14.23 -11.12
N LEU A 276 -10.99 14.39 -11.86
CA LEU A 276 -10.45 13.34 -12.73
C LEU A 276 -9.95 12.15 -11.91
N ILE A 277 -9.29 12.41 -10.78
CA ILE A 277 -8.81 11.37 -9.85
C ILE A 277 -10.00 10.61 -9.24
N GLU A 278 -11.06 11.32 -8.83
CA GLU A 278 -12.28 10.69 -8.31
C GLU A 278 -13.02 9.85 -9.37
N ALA A 279 -13.01 10.30 -10.63
CA ALA A 279 -13.56 9.52 -11.74
C ALA A 279 -12.76 8.23 -11.98
N ASP A 280 -11.43 8.31 -12.00
CA ASP A 280 -10.55 7.13 -12.11
C ASP A 280 -10.73 6.19 -10.91
N PHE A 281 -10.93 6.72 -9.70
CA PHE A 281 -11.25 5.92 -8.51
C PHE A 281 -12.59 5.16 -8.65
N ALA A 282 -13.64 5.85 -9.09
CA ALA A 282 -14.96 5.23 -9.30
C ALA A 282 -14.91 4.13 -10.37
N HIS A 283 -14.15 4.35 -11.44
CA HIS A 283 -13.90 3.35 -12.47
C HIS A 283 -13.15 2.13 -11.90
N ALA A 284 -12.03 2.35 -11.20
CA ALA A 284 -11.26 1.28 -10.57
C ALA A 284 -12.07 0.48 -9.53
N LEU A 285 -13.01 1.14 -8.83
CA LEU A 285 -13.92 0.46 -7.90
C LEU A 285 -14.88 -0.49 -8.62
N LYS A 286 -15.39 -0.12 -9.80
CA LYS A 286 -16.21 -0.99 -10.63
C LYS A 286 -15.41 -2.19 -11.12
N ASP A 287 -14.17 -1.96 -11.55
CA ASP A 287 -13.28 -3.01 -12.03
C ASP A 287 -12.89 -3.98 -10.92
N ARG A 288 -12.64 -3.48 -9.69
CA ARG A 288 -12.42 -4.34 -8.53
C ARG A 288 -13.59 -5.30 -8.31
N LYS A 289 -14.84 -4.83 -8.42
CA LYS A 289 -16.03 -5.70 -8.28
C LYS A 289 -16.10 -6.78 -9.35
N HIS A 290 -15.77 -6.43 -10.60
CA HIS A 290 -15.69 -7.41 -11.69
C HIS A 290 -14.57 -8.42 -11.45
N ALA A 291 -13.39 -7.97 -11.02
CA ALA A 291 -12.25 -8.82 -10.69
C ALA A 291 -12.59 -9.79 -9.56
N MET A 292 -13.24 -9.33 -8.49
CA MET A 292 -13.71 -10.20 -7.40
C MET A 292 -14.69 -11.26 -7.92
N LYS A 293 -15.63 -10.89 -8.79
CA LYS A 293 -16.56 -11.87 -9.38
C LYS A 293 -15.82 -12.91 -10.23
N ALA A 294 -14.90 -12.48 -11.10
CA ALA A 294 -14.10 -13.39 -11.92
C ALA A 294 -13.23 -14.32 -11.07
N LEU A 295 -12.59 -13.79 -10.03
CA LEU A 295 -11.79 -14.56 -9.09
C LEU A 295 -12.62 -15.58 -8.31
N LEU A 296 -13.89 -15.29 -8.01
CA LEU A 296 -14.77 -16.27 -7.36
C LEU A 296 -15.00 -17.49 -8.25
N ASP A 297 -15.03 -17.34 -9.58
CA ASP A 297 -15.32 -18.43 -10.52
C ASP A 297 -14.06 -19.12 -11.08
N ALA A 298 -12.87 -18.57 -10.82
CA ALA A 298 -11.59 -19.12 -11.27
C ALA A 298 -11.21 -20.45 -10.56
N PRO A 299 -10.42 -21.33 -11.21
CA PRO A 299 -9.83 -22.49 -10.53
C PRO A 299 -8.98 -22.05 -9.34
N GLY A 300 -9.25 -22.59 -8.15
CA GLY A 300 -8.56 -22.18 -6.93
C GLY A 300 -7.18 -22.82 -6.72
N ASP A 301 -6.82 -23.82 -7.52
CA ASP A 301 -5.60 -24.64 -7.42
C ASP A 301 -4.43 -24.11 -8.26
N ALA A 302 -4.72 -23.43 -9.37
CA ALA A 302 -3.72 -22.85 -10.26
C ALA A 302 -4.10 -21.44 -10.70
N ILE A 303 -3.30 -20.46 -10.28
CA ILE A 303 -3.47 -19.07 -10.69
C ILE A 303 -2.65 -18.84 -11.97
N ASP A 304 -3.32 -18.81 -13.12
CA ASP A 304 -2.71 -18.34 -14.37
C ASP A 304 -2.31 -16.86 -14.29
N ALA A 305 -1.62 -16.35 -15.33
CA ALA A 305 -1.11 -14.98 -15.30
C ALA A 305 -2.23 -13.93 -15.21
N GLU A 306 -3.38 -14.19 -15.83
CA GLU A 306 -4.54 -13.30 -15.87
C GLU A 306 -5.21 -13.22 -14.50
N THR A 307 -5.59 -14.37 -13.93
CA THR A 307 -6.17 -14.51 -12.59
C THR A 307 -5.24 -13.91 -11.53
N ARG A 308 -3.92 -14.09 -11.69
CA ARG A 308 -2.93 -13.51 -10.78
C ARG A 308 -2.97 -12.00 -10.82
N SER A 309 -3.01 -11.44 -12.03
CA SER A 309 -3.06 -10.00 -12.24
C SER A 309 -4.34 -9.38 -11.68
N LEU A 310 -5.43 -10.14 -11.51
CA LEU A 310 -6.65 -9.68 -10.86
C LEU A 310 -6.51 -9.70 -9.33
N PHE A 311 -5.82 -10.68 -8.77
CA PHE A 311 -5.73 -10.88 -7.32
C PHE A 311 -4.72 -9.94 -6.65
N TYR A 312 -3.56 -9.73 -7.27
CA TYR A 312 -2.51 -8.81 -6.79
C TYR A 312 -1.63 -8.29 -7.94
N PHE A 313 -0.86 -7.25 -7.68
CA PHE A 313 0.14 -6.73 -8.62
C PHE A 313 1.56 -7.09 -8.19
N SER A 314 2.50 -7.05 -9.14
CA SER A 314 3.84 -7.65 -9.00
C SER A 314 4.67 -7.14 -7.81
N GLN A 315 4.47 -5.88 -7.39
CA GLN A 315 5.17 -5.27 -6.25
C GLN A 315 4.73 -5.85 -4.90
N GLU A 316 3.42 -6.05 -4.69
CA GLU A 316 2.91 -6.67 -3.45
C GLU A 316 3.30 -8.15 -3.31
N ARG A 317 3.73 -8.81 -4.39
CA ARG A 317 4.17 -10.21 -4.33
C ARG A 317 5.29 -10.42 -3.32
N VAL A 318 6.21 -9.47 -3.20
CA VAL A 318 7.38 -9.58 -2.29
C VAL A 318 6.97 -9.40 -0.82
N GLU A 319 5.80 -8.83 -0.55
CA GLU A 319 5.25 -8.63 0.80
C GLU A 319 4.56 -9.88 1.33
N PHE A 320 4.08 -10.76 0.44
CA PHE A 320 3.23 -11.91 0.79
C PHE A 320 3.76 -13.26 0.26
N SER A 321 5.02 -13.32 -0.17
CA SER A 321 5.69 -14.54 -0.67
C SER A 321 6.38 -15.36 0.41
#